data_AF-A0A9E4HAZ4-F1
#
_entry.id   AF-A0A9E4HAZ4-F1
#
_cell.length_a   1.000
_cell.length_b   1.000
_cell.length_c   1.000
_cell.angle_alpha   90.00
_cell.angle_beta   90.00
_cell.angle_gamma   90.00
#
_symmetry.space_group_name_H-M   'P 1'
#
loop_
_entity.id
_entity.type
_entity.pdbx_description
1 polymer ?
#
loop_
_entity_poly.entity_id
_entity_poly.type
_entity_poly.pdbx_seq_one_letter_code
_entity_poly.pdbx_strand_id
1 'polypeptide(L)'
;IYTVAAEKMPWLLVNITVPLALAAGMLLGHLLDRVPWPLNGAGGRRLAWSLGLAPAWIGLAIWVAWLALKGDNGNIWVWLGMLILLPLSALLAALVRIQPGAGAAAALGVAGLLLVSGVVGAWRAAYTYDDSNLEILAYAQGSADLVTTYVDLKNRVLSATGESQSGAVKVDYDMWYPFQWYVREETGQGTLQFDRFCAANDDEGSEGCRRVGEDAGPSVYLAEHAHAVDQEDAGQYRKDGPMRNLLWYPETYRRPGESRADTGMWRQLNEDVAFFRETAVDPKKLRSALEYVIARRQESDWFTAEYYQYTKRPSAGIKGSIR
;
A
#
# COMPACT_ATOMS: atom_id res chain seq x y z
N ILE A 1 19.17 -11.98 -7.62
CA ILE A 1 18.31 -12.12 -8.82
C ILE A 1 17.11 -11.16 -8.72
N TYR A 2 16.21 -11.29 -7.73
CA TYR A 2 15.03 -10.41 -7.61
C TYR A 2 15.32 -8.92 -7.29
N THR A 3 16.48 -8.60 -6.73
CA THR A 3 16.93 -7.21 -6.49
C THR A 3 17.46 -6.50 -7.74
N VAL A 4 17.75 -7.25 -8.82
CA VAL A 4 18.41 -6.76 -10.05
C VAL A 4 17.46 -6.79 -11.26
N ALA A 5 16.30 -7.44 -11.16
CA ALA A 5 15.27 -7.44 -12.20
C ALA A 5 14.54 -6.09 -12.23
N ALA A 6 14.24 -5.61 -13.45
CA ALA A 6 13.62 -4.31 -13.71
C ALA A 6 12.15 -4.25 -13.22
N GLU A 7 11.40 -5.35 -13.29
CA GLU A 7 10.03 -5.43 -12.75
C GLU A 7 10.04 -6.01 -11.33
N LYS A 8 9.58 -5.24 -10.35
CA LYS A 8 9.53 -5.63 -8.93
C LYS A 8 8.11 -5.97 -8.51
N MET A 9 7.71 -7.18 -8.86
CA MET A 9 6.39 -7.71 -8.56
C MET A 9 6.40 -8.48 -7.22
N PRO A 10 5.50 -8.21 -6.27
CA PRO A 10 5.42 -8.91 -4.98
C PRO A 10 5.27 -10.43 -5.02
N TRP A 11 4.79 -11.04 -6.10
CA TRP A 11 4.83 -12.50 -6.23
C TRP A 11 6.26 -13.05 -6.35
N LEU A 12 7.26 -12.23 -6.68
CA LEU A 12 8.67 -12.61 -6.65
C LEU A 12 9.13 -12.95 -5.23
N LEU A 13 8.46 -12.40 -4.19
CA LEU A 13 8.76 -12.74 -2.80
C LEU A 13 8.26 -14.13 -2.41
N VAL A 14 7.32 -14.73 -3.15
CA VAL A 14 6.73 -16.05 -2.83
C VAL A 14 7.79 -17.13 -2.66
N ASN A 15 8.82 -17.10 -3.51
CA ASN A 15 9.93 -18.05 -3.46
C ASN A 15 10.79 -17.95 -2.18
N ILE A 16 10.68 -16.83 -1.45
CA ILE A 16 11.37 -16.61 -0.18
C ILE A 16 10.39 -16.79 0.99
N THR A 17 9.16 -16.26 0.88
CA THR A 17 8.16 -16.35 1.94
C THR A 17 7.69 -17.77 2.21
N VAL A 18 7.50 -18.60 1.18
CA VAL A 18 7.03 -19.99 1.39
C VAL A 18 8.05 -20.82 2.19
N PRO A 19 9.35 -20.87 1.82
CA PRO A 19 10.35 -21.57 2.63
C PRO A 19 10.48 -21.01 4.05
N LEU A 20 10.41 -19.69 4.23
CA LEU A 20 10.48 -19.07 5.56
C LEU A 20 9.26 -19.41 6.43
N ALA A 21 8.06 -19.48 5.85
CA ALA A 21 6.86 -19.89 6.56
C ALA A 21 6.97 -21.35 7.04
N LEU A 22 7.48 -22.25 6.19
CA LEU A 22 7.74 -23.63 6.57
C LEU A 22 8.80 -23.74 7.67
N ALA A 23 9.91 -23.01 7.55
CA ALA A 23 10.96 -22.97 8.56
C ALA A 23 10.44 -22.41 9.90
N ALA A 24 9.60 -21.38 9.87
CA ALA A 24 8.95 -20.83 11.06
C ALA A 24 8.03 -21.87 11.71
N GLY A 25 7.20 -22.58 10.93
CA GLY A 25 6.37 -23.67 11.43
C GLY A 25 7.18 -24.79 12.09
N MET A 26 8.28 -25.21 11.46
CA MET A 26 9.20 -26.20 12.05
C MET A 26 9.83 -25.69 13.35
N LEU A 27 10.29 -24.44 13.39
CA LEU A 27 10.84 -23.83 14.60
C LEU A 27 9.81 -23.81 15.73
N LEU A 28 8.57 -23.41 15.45
CA LEU A 28 7.49 -23.42 16.43
C LEU A 28 7.21 -24.81 16.98
N GLY A 29 7.20 -25.84 16.13
CA GLY A 29 7.10 -27.24 16.56
C GLY A 29 8.22 -27.63 17.54
N HIS A 30 9.47 -27.34 17.18
CA HIS A 30 10.61 -27.62 18.07
C HIS A 30 10.58 -26.81 19.39
N LEU A 31 9.98 -25.62 19.38
CA LEU A 31 9.81 -24.82 20.59
C LEU A 31 8.71 -25.41 21.48
N LEU A 32 7.60 -25.86 20.90
CA LEU A 32 6.50 -26.52 21.61
C LEU A 32 6.97 -27.79 22.33
N ASP A 33 7.79 -28.61 21.66
CA ASP A 33 8.33 -29.86 22.23
C ASP A 33 9.33 -29.62 23.37
N ARG A 34 10.00 -28.46 23.39
CA ARG A 34 10.98 -28.09 24.43
C ARG A 34 10.34 -27.51 25.68
N VAL A 35 9.04 -27.20 25.65
CA VAL A 35 8.32 -26.73 26.82
C VAL A 35 7.86 -27.97 27.62
N PRO A 36 8.35 -28.17 28.85
CA PRO A 36 7.85 -29.25 29.71
C PRO A 36 6.42 -28.95 30.18
N TRP A 37 5.44 -29.41 29.40
CA TRP A 37 4.04 -29.49 29.80
C TRP A 37 3.84 -30.59 30.86
N PRO A 38 2.86 -30.49 31.79
CA PRO A 38 1.88 -29.41 31.98
C PRO A 38 2.39 -28.26 32.87
N LEU A 39 1.78 -27.08 32.73
CA LEU A 39 2.14 -25.84 33.44
C LEU A 39 1.70 -25.82 34.92
N ASN A 40 1.80 -26.94 35.62
CA ASN A 40 1.34 -27.08 37.00
C ASN A 40 2.49 -26.92 38.01
N GLY A 41 2.15 -26.45 39.22
CA GLY A 41 3.11 -26.26 40.32
C GLY A 41 4.08 -25.09 40.13
N ALA A 42 5.11 -25.01 40.98
CA ALA A 42 6.04 -23.88 41.00
C ALA A 42 6.90 -23.77 39.72
N GLY A 43 7.24 -24.90 39.09
CA GLY A 43 7.94 -24.94 37.80
C GLY A 43 7.05 -24.48 36.65
N GLY A 44 5.83 -25.01 36.57
CA GLY A 44 4.85 -24.60 35.56
C GLY A 44 4.46 -23.13 35.64
N ARG A 45 4.33 -22.58 36.86
CA ARG A 45 4.11 -21.14 37.05
C ARG A 45 5.25 -20.31 36.45
N ARG A 46 6.51 -20.69 36.67
CA ARG A 46 7.67 -19.96 36.10
C ARG A 46 7.70 -20.03 34.57
N LEU A 47 7.32 -21.16 33.98
CA LEU A 47 7.13 -21.26 32.53
C LEU A 47 6.02 -20.34 32.01
N ALA A 48 4.87 -20.30 32.69
CA ALA A 48 3.77 -19.41 32.33
C ALA A 48 4.17 -17.93 32.42
N TRP A 49 4.98 -17.56 33.43
CA TRP A 49 5.57 -16.22 33.51
C TRP A 49 6.49 -15.95 32.32
N SER A 50 7.36 -16.89 31.92
CA SER A 50 8.21 -16.70 30.74
C SER A 50 7.41 -16.52 29.44
N LEU A 51 6.31 -17.26 29.28
CA LEU A 51 5.39 -17.14 28.14
C LEU A 51 4.77 -15.75 28.03
N GLY A 52 4.35 -15.14 29.13
CA GLY A 52 3.70 -13.82 29.12
C GLY A 52 4.64 -12.63 29.24
N LEU A 53 5.77 -12.78 29.94
CA LEU A 53 6.63 -11.66 30.31
C LEU A 53 7.52 -11.20 29.15
N ALA A 54 7.88 -12.10 28.24
CA ALA A 54 8.62 -11.76 27.02
C ALA A 54 7.81 -10.87 26.06
N PRO A 55 6.56 -11.21 25.66
CA PRO A 55 5.75 -10.32 24.83
C PRO A 55 5.38 -9.02 25.56
N ALA A 56 5.16 -9.05 26.88
CA ALA A 56 4.92 -7.84 27.67
C ALA A 56 6.13 -6.89 27.66
N TRP A 57 7.35 -7.43 27.76
CA TRP A 57 8.58 -6.66 27.64
C TRP A 57 8.70 -5.98 26.27
N ILE A 58 8.42 -6.73 25.18
CA ILE A 58 8.45 -6.17 23.82
C ILE A 58 7.42 -5.04 23.67
N GLY A 59 6.19 -5.25 24.15
CA GLY A 59 5.14 -4.24 24.11
C GLY A 59 5.54 -2.96 24.85
N LEU A 60 6.10 -3.09 26.06
CA LEU A 60 6.61 -1.96 26.82
C LEU A 60 7.77 -1.25 26.10
N ALA A 61 8.72 -2.00 25.54
CA ALA A 61 9.85 -1.44 24.81
C ALA A 61 9.41 -0.63 23.59
N ILE A 62 8.46 -1.16 22.79
CA ILE A 62 7.88 -0.46 21.65
C ILE A 62 7.18 0.82 22.10
N TRP A 63 6.39 0.75 23.18
CA TRP A 63 5.67 1.92 23.70
C TRP A 63 6.62 3.03 24.19
N VAL A 64 7.68 2.67 24.93
CA VAL A 64 8.71 3.62 25.38
C VAL A 64 9.44 4.23 24.18
N ALA A 65 9.83 3.40 23.20
CA ALA A 65 10.48 3.89 21.98
C ALA A 65 9.59 4.86 21.20
N TRP A 66 8.29 4.55 21.07
CA TRP A 66 7.33 5.43 20.42
C TRP A 66 7.21 6.79 21.11
N LEU A 67 7.14 6.81 22.44
CA LEU A 67 7.12 8.06 23.22
C LEU A 67 8.39 8.90 23.02
N ALA A 68 9.56 8.26 23.04
CA ALA A 68 10.83 8.94 22.81
C ALA A 68 10.92 9.52 21.38
N LEU A 69 10.51 8.74 20.38
CA LEU A 69 10.53 9.18 18.98
C LEU A 69 9.57 10.35 18.69
N LYS A 70 8.49 10.48 19.47
CA LYS A 70 7.58 11.64 19.41
C LYS A 70 8.24 12.95 19.85
N GLY A 71 9.49 12.91 20.33
CA GLY A 71 10.25 14.07 20.81
C GLY A 71 9.98 14.42 22.26
N ASP A 72 9.30 13.54 23.00
CA ASP A 72 8.89 13.75 24.38
C ASP A 72 9.94 13.23 25.38
N ASN A 73 11.23 13.50 25.10
CA ASN A 73 12.37 12.93 25.83
C ASN A 73 12.48 13.44 27.28
N GLY A 74 11.81 14.54 27.60
CA GLY A 74 11.69 15.08 28.96
C GLY A 74 10.53 14.46 29.77
N ASN A 75 9.74 13.58 29.16
CA ASN A 75 8.57 12.99 29.80
C ASN A 75 8.98 11.95 30.84
N ILE A 76 8.49 12.12 32.07
CA ILE A 76 8.71 11.19 33.17
C ILE A 76 8.30 9.75 32.83
N TRP A 77 7.32 9.55 31.94
CA TRP A 77 6.88 8.23 31.50
C TRP A 77 7.94 7.47 30.69
N VAL A 78 8.79 8.16 29.92
CA VAL A 78 9.90 7.53 29.19
C VAL A 78 10.94 7.00 30.19
N TRP A 79 11.29 7.81 31.19
CA TRP A 79 12.24 7.43 32.24
C TRP A 79 11.72 6.30 33.11
N LEU A 80 10.45 6.35 33.53
CA LEU A 80 9.81 5.27 34.26
C LEU A 80 9.76 3.97 33.44
N GLY A 81 9.45 4.07 32.15
CA GLY A 81 9.46 2.92 31.24
C GLY A 81 10.85 2.29 31.11
N MET A 82 11.91 3.09 30.92
CA MET A 82 13.29 2.60 30.90
C MET A 82 13.72 1.96 32.22
N LEU A 83 13.31 2.56 33.34
CA LEU A 83 13.58 2.03 34.68
C LEU A 83 12.91 0.67 34.92
N ILE A 84 11.72 0.44 34.35
CA ILE A 84 11.00 -0.85 34.43
C ILE A 84 11.60 -1.88 33.48
N LEU A 85 12.09 -1.47 32.30
CA LEU A 85 12.67 -2.41 31.32
C LEU A 85 13.91 -3.13 31.85
N LEU A 86 14.75 -2.48 32.66
CA LEU A 86 15.95 -3.10 33.25
C LEU A 86 15.65 -4.31 34.17
N PRO A 87 14.84 -4.19 35.24
CA PRO A 87 14.50 -5.32 36.10
C PRO A 87 13.68 -6.39 35.35
N LEU A 88 12.84 -5.99 34.39
CA LEU A 88 12.08 -6.92 33.56
C LEU A 88 13.01 -7.77 32.69
N SER A 89 14.06 -7.16 32.13
CA SER A 89 15.11 -7.86 31.37
C SER A 89 15.91 -8.82 32.26
N ALA A 90 16.29 -8.38 33.46
CA ALA A 90 17.01 -9.21 34.43
C ALA A 90 16.16 -10.41 34.88
N LEU A 91 14.86 -10.20 35.11
CA LEU A 91 13.92 -11.26 35.47
C LEU A 91 13.74 -12.28 34.34
N LEU A 92 13.58 -11.83 33.09
CA LEU A 92 13.56 -12.73 31.92
C LEU A 92 14.82 -13.56 31.82
N ALA A 93 15.98 -12.91 31.91
CA ALA A 93 17.27 -13.58 31.83
C ALA A 93 17.44 -14.62 32.96
N ALA A 94 17.01 -14.29 34.18
CA ALA A 94 17.02 -15.21 35.32
C ALA A 94 16.08 -16.41 35.09
N LEU A 95 14.85 -16.18 34.63
CA LEU A 95 13.89 -17.24 34.34
C LEU A 95 14.40 -18.20 33.26
N VAL A 96 14.95 -17.67 32.17
CA VAL A 96 15.51 -18.45 31.05
C VAL A 96 16.72 -19.28 31.50
N ARG A 97 17.54 -18.77 32.43
CA ARG A 97 18.70 -19.50 32.96
C ARG A 97 18.35 -20.57 33.98
N ILE A 98 17.36 -20.32 34.83
CA ILE A 98 17.05 -21.18 35.99
C ILE A 98 16.04 -22.27 35.65
N GLN A 99 15.18 -22.07 34.65
CA GLN A 99 14.12 -23.01 34.30
C GLN A 99 14.32 -23.62 32.92
N PRO A 100 14.44 -24.96 32.82
CA PRO A 100 14.50 -25.62 31.53
C PRO A 100 13.19 -25.37 30.76
N GLY A 101 13.29 -25.06 29.47
CA GLY A 101 12.13 -24.75 28.61
C GLY A 101 11.58 -23.33 28.74
N ALA A 102 12.04 -22.51 29.71
CA ALA A 102 11.59 -21.12 29.84
C ALA A 102 11.97 -20.24 28.64
N GLY A 103 13.13 -20.48 28.02
CA GLY A 103 13.51 -19.81 26.77
C GLY A 103 12.59 -20.17 25.60
N ALA A 104 12.16 -21.43 25.52
CA ALA A 104 11.20 -21.87 24.50
C ALA A 104 9.80 -21.28 24.75
N ALA A 105 9.35 -21.25 26.00
CA ALA A 105 8.12 -20.59 26.40
C ALA A 105 8.13 -19.08 26.07
N ALA A 106 9.23 -18.38 26.37
CA ALA A 106 9.39 -16.97 26.01
C ALA A 106 9.31 -16.76 24.49
N ALA A 107 10.00 -17.58 23.70
CA ALA A 107 9.97 -17.51 22.24
C ALA A 107 8.57 -17.78 21.67
N LEU A 108 7.81 -18.73 22.24
CA LEU A 108 6.42 -18.98 21.87
C LEU A 108 5.50 -17.79 22.22
N GLY A 109 5.74 -17.12 23.34
CA GLY A 109 5.02 -15.92 23.73
C GLY A 109 5.23 -14.77 22.73
N VAL A 110 6.48 -14.58 22.30
CA VAL A 110 6.83 -13.61 21.25
C VAL A 110 6.20 -14.00 19.91
N ALA A 111 6.24 -15.29 19.54
CA ALA A 111 5.60 -15.76 18.31
C ALA A 111 4.07 -15.54 18.34
N GLY A 112 3.42 -15.77 19.48
CA GLY A 112 1.99 -15.47 19.67
C GLY A 112 1.69 -13.98 19.51
N LEU A 113 2.52 -13.10 20.10
CA LEU A 113 2.39 -11.65 19.91
C LEU A 113 2.50 -11.26 18.44
N LEU A 114 3.50 -11.78 17.72
CA LEU A 114 3.70 -11.52 16.30
C LEU A 114 2.56 -12.06 15.42
N LEU A 115 2.00 -13.22 15.78
CA LEU A 115 0.86 -13.80 15.08
C LEU A 115 -0.38 -12.90 15.25
N VAL A 116 -0.70 -12.51 16.49
CA VAL A 116 -1.85 -11.65 16.77
C VAL A 116 -1.70 -10.30 16.09
N SER A 117 -0.54 -9.66 16.20
CA SER A 117 -0.30 -8.36 15.55
C SER A 117 -0.35 -8.47 14.02
N GLY A 118 0.20 -9.55 13.45
CA GLY A 118 0.14 -9.83 12.02
C GLY A 118 -1.29 -10.03 11.52
N VAL A 119 -2.11 -10.81 12.23
CA VAL A 119 -3.53 -11.03 11.88
C VAL A 119 -4.32 -9.73 11.97
N VAL A 120 -4.15 -8.94 13.05
CA VAL A 120 -4.84 -7.66 13.21
C VAL A 120 -4.41 -6.67 12.12
N GLY A 121 -3.11 -6.61 11.79
CA GLY A 121 -2.59 -5.77 10.72
C GLY A 121 -3.16 -6.18 9.35
N ALA A 122 -3.15 -7.46 9.03
CA ALA A 122 -3.72 -7.99 7.78
C ALA A 122 -5.23 -7.73 7.68
N TRP A 123 -5.97 -7.90 8.78
CA TRP A 123 -7.42 -7.63 8.81
C TRP A 123 -7.72 -6.15 8.56
N ARG A 124 -6.99 -5.24 9.23
CA ARG A 124 -7.18 -3.79 9.06
C ARG A 124 -6.86 -3.36 7.63
N ALA A 125 -5.77 -3.88 7.07
CA ALA A 125 -5.36 -3.61 5.69
C ALA A 125 -6.35 -4.17 4.65
N ALA A 126 -7.02 -5.29 4.93
CA ALA A 126 -7.94 -5.91 3.98
C ALA A 126 -9.37 -5.35 4.06
N TYR A 127 -9.81 -4.91 5.24
CA TYR A 127 -11.24 -4.63 5.48
C TYR A 127 -11.56 -3.27 6.11
N THR A 128 -10.60 -2.60 6.73
CA THR A 128 -10.88 -1.41 7.55
C THR A 128 -10.40 -0.12 6.89
N TYR A 129 -9.16 -0.12 6.38
CA TYR A 129 -8.57 1.07 5.79
C TYR A 129 -8.39 0.89 4.29
N ASP A 130 -8.79 1.91 3.55
CA ASP A 130 -8.42 2.11 2.15
C ASP A 130 -7.07 2.85 2.07
N ASP A 131 -6.66 3.15 0.85
CA ASP A 131 -5.44 3.90 0.52
C ASP A 131 -5.47 5.38 0.95
N SER A 132 -6.57 5.88 1.52
CA SER A 132 -6.59 7.21 2.15
C SER A 132 -5.66 7.28 3.37
N ASN A 133 -5.32 6.12 3.95
CA ASN A 133 -4.34 6.00 5.03
C ASN A 133 -2.98 5.58 4.49
N LEU A 134 -1.91 6.17 5.03
CA LEU A 134 -0.52 5.87 4.68
C LEU A 134 -0.10 4.50 5.27
N GLU A 135 -0.65 3.39 4.78
CA GLU A 135 -0.29 2.03 5.19
C GLU A 135 0.40 1.27 4.04
N ILE A 136 1.54 0.62 4.34
CA ILE A 136 2.41 -0.06 3.36
C ILE A 136 1.77 -1.34 2.77
N LEU A 137 0.63 -1.78 3.29
CA LEU A 137 0.01 -3.06 2.93
C LEU A 137 -0.93 -3.03 1.71
N ALA A 138 -1.31 -1.86 1.19
CA ALA A 138 -2.16 -1.75 0.01
C ALA A 138 -1.34 -1.99 -1.27
N TYR A 139 -1.22 -3.26 -1.68
CA TYR A 139 -0.39 -3.67 -2.82
C TYR A 139 -1.13 -3.66 -4.16
N ALA A 140 -2.43 -3.98 -4.18
CA ALA A 140 -3.15 -4.26 -5.44
C ALA A 140 -4.52 -3.56 -5.54
N GLN A 141 -4.81 -2.65 -4.62
CA GLN A 141 -6.08 -1.92 -4.60
C GLN A 141 -5.94 -0.65 -5.45
N GLY A 142 -7.00 -0.31 -6.18
CA GLY A 142 -7.12 1.01 -6.79
C GLY A 142 -7.34 2.06 -5.72
N SER A 143 -7.30 3.33 -6.11
CA SER A 143 -7.64 4.38 -5.15
C SER A 143 -9.07 4.23 -4.61
N ALA A 144 -9.32 4.79 -3.43
CA ALA A 144 -10.67 4.95 -2.91
C ALA A 144 -11.57 5.71 -3.89
N ASP A 145 -11.00 6.67 -4.62
CA ASP A 145 -11.68 7.44 -5.65
C ASP A 145 -12.25 6.54 -6.76
N LEU A 146 -11.55 5.46 -7.13
CA LEU A 146 -12.01 4.52 -8.16
C LEU A 146 -13.36 3.88 -7.82
N VAL A 147 -13.59 3.57 -6.54
CA VAL A 147 -14.87 3.03 -6.06
C VAL A 147 -15.97 4.07 -6.21
N THR A 148 -15.68 5.32 -5.86
CA THR A 148 -16.65 6.42 -6.00
C THR A 148 -16.98 6.69 -7.48
N THR A 149 -15.98 6.65 -8.36
CA THR A 149 -16.16 6.79 -9.82
C THR A 149 -17.04 5.66 -10.36
N TYR A 150 -16.82 4.41 -9.94
CA TYR A 150 -17.68 3.29 -10.35
C TYR A 150 -19.13 3.50 -9.90
N VAL A 151 -19.37 3.89 -8.65
CA VAL A 151 -20.73 4.13 -8.14
C VAL A 151 -21.41 5.27 -8.88
N ASP A 152 -20.70 6.35 -9.19
CA ASP A 152 -21.22 7.48 -9.97
C ASP A 152 -21.59 7.05 -11.40
N LEU A 153 -20.69 6.34 -12.09
CA LEU A 153 -20.95 5.78 -13.41
C LEU A 153 -22.14 4.82 -13.40
N LYS A 154 -22.23 3.96 -12.38
CA LYS A 154 -23.32 3.01 -12.22
C LYS A 154 -24.66 3.73 -12.10
N ASN A 155 -24.74 4.74 -11.26
CA ASN A 155 -25.98 5.48 -11.04
C ASN A 155 -26.39 6.35 -12.23
N ARG A 156 -25.42 6.87 -13.01
CA ARG A 156 -25.70 7.80 -14.12
C ARG A 156 -25.89 7.13 -15.47
N VAL A 157 -25.06 6.14 -15.80
CA VAL A 157 -24.92 5.62 -17.17
C VAL A 157 -25.08 4.11 -17.21
N LEU A 158 -24.43 3.36 -16.31
CA LEU A 158 -24.35 1.90 -16.45
C LEU A 158 -25.63 1.15 -16.01
N SER A 159 -26.49 1.75 -15.15
CA SER A 159 -27.76 1.11 -14.74
C SER A 159 -28.90 1.26 -15.75
N ALA A 160 -28.72 2.07 -16.80
CA ALA A 160 -29.75 2.29 -17.82
C ALA A 160 -29.71 1.15 -18.87
N THR A 161 -30.56 0.13 -18.70
CA THR A 161 -30.59 -1.03 -19.59
C THR A 161 -31.28 -0.72 -20.93
N GLY A 162 -30.55 -0.80 -22.05
CA GLY A 162 -31.12 -0.73 -23.42
C GLY A 162 -30.06 -0.89 -24.53
N GLU A 163 -30.46 -1.44 -25.69
CA GLU A 163 -29.59 -1.74 -26.86
C GLU A 163 -28.82 -0.52 -27.42
N SER A 164 -29.22 0.71 -27.10
CA SER A 164 -28.54 1.95 -27.55
C SER A 164 -27.35 2.39 -26.67
N GLN A 165 -26.91 1.60 -25.70
CA GLN A 165 -25.87 1.98 -24.73
C GLN A 165 -24.48 1.39 -25.04
N SER A 166 -24.31 0.65 -26.15
CA SER A 166 -23.00 0.12 -26.55
C SER A 166 -21.99 1.26 -26.73
N GLY A 167 -20.89 1.25 -25.97
CA GLY A 167 -19.87 2.29 -25.98
C GLY A 167 -20.27 3.59 -25.25
N ALA A 168 -21.24 3.55 -24.34
CA ALA A 168 -21.68 4.72 -23.57
C ALA A 168 -20.58 5.30 -22.66
N VAL A 169 -19.65 4.47 -22.19
CA VAL A 169 -18.51 4.88 -21.37
C VAL A 169 -17.19 4.44 -22.01
N LYS A 170 -16.25 5.37 -22.16
CA LYS A 170 -14.89 5.07 -22.59
C LYS A 170 -13.88 5.38 -21.51
N VAL A 171 -12.95 4.47 -21.27
CA VAL A 171 -11.99 4.57 -20.17
C VAL A 171 -10.59 4.42 -20.73
N ASP A 172 -9.67 5.21 -20.20
CA ASP A 172 -8.26 5.11 -20.55
C ASP A 172 -7.72 3.71 -20.29
N TYR A 173 -6.93 3.19 -21.21
CA TYR A 173 -6.28 1.91 -21.03
C TYR A 173 -5.31 1.92 -19.84
N ASP A 174 -4.70 3.06 -19.53
CA ASP A 174 -3.80 3.18 -18.38
C ASP A 174 -4.52 3.04 -17.03
N MET A 175 -5.84 3.20 -17.03
CA MET A 175 -6.72 2.94 -15.89
C MET A 175 -7.30 1.51 -15.87
N TRP A 176 -6.94 0.65 -16.84
CA TRP A 176 -7.50 -0.70 -16.97
C TRP A 176 -7.41 -1.51 -15.69
N TYR A 177 -6.24 -1.51 -15.03
CA TYR A 177 -6.04 -2.17 -13.74
C TYR A 177 -6.03 -1.12 -12.63
N PRO A 178 -6.83 -1.28 -11.54
CA PRO A 178 -7.72 -2.41 -11.24
C PRO A 178 -9.17 -2.20 -11.71
N PHE A 179 -9.46 -1.15 -12.48
CA PHE A 179 -10.85 -0.78 -12.79
C PHE A 179 -11.66 -1.91 -13.45
N GLN A 180 -11.03 -2.72 -14.30
CA GLN A 180 -11.62 -3.91 -14.94
C GLN A 180 -12.34 -4.87 -13.97
N TRP A 181 -11.97 -4.90 -12.68
CA TRP A 181 -12.63 -5.75 -11.70
C TRP A 181 -14.03 -5.25 -11.34
N TYR A 182 -14.25 -3.93 -11.40
CA TYR A 182 -15.53 -3.29 -11.09
C TYR A 182 -16.48 -3.30 -12.29
N VAL A 183 -15.93 -3.14 -13.49
CA VAL A 183 -16.73 -2.94 -14.72
C VAL A 183 -16.81 -4.17 -15.62
N ARG A 184 -16.49 -5.37 -15.09
CA ARG A 184 -16.37 -6.60 -15.88
C ARG A 184 -17.64 -6.96 -16.62
N GLU A 185 -18.80 -6.77 -16.00
CA GLU A 185 -20.09 -7.07 -16.61
C GLU A 185 -20.40 -6.08 -17.74
N GLU A 186 -20.13 -4.81 -17.50
CA GLU A 186 -20.36 -3.69 -18.42
C GLU A 186 -19.40 -3.74 -19.61
N THR A 187 -18.17 -4.20 -19.41
CA THR A 187 -17.22 -4.53 -20.49
C THR A 187 -17.70 -5.73 -21.29
N GLY A 188 -18.20 -6.78 -20.64
CA GLY A 188 -18.76 -7.96 -21.32
C GLY A 188 -20.01 -7.65 -22.14
N GLN A 189 -20.81 -6.67 -21.71
CA GLN A 189 -22.01 -6.18 -22.41
C GLN A 189 -21.68 -5.15 -23.51
N GLY A 190 -20.45 -4.65 -23.58
CA GLY A 190 -20.03 -3.62 -24.53
C GLY A 190 -20.47 -2.19 -24.17
N THR A 191 -21.12 -1.98 -23.03
CA THR A 191 -21.53 -0.66 -22.51
C THR A 191 -20.33 0.21 -22.15
N LEU A 192 -19.26 -0.43 -21.65
CA LEU A 192 -17.99 0.21 -21.29
C LEU A 192 -16.84 -0.38 -22.10
N GLN A 193 -15.99 0.47 -22.66
CA GLN A 193 -14.82 0.05 -23.44
C GLN A 193 -13.57 0.76 -22.94
N PHE A 194 -12.45 0.04 -22.94
CA PHE A 194 -11.14 0.59 -22.65
C PHE A 194 -10.44 0.95 -23.96
N ASP A 195 -10.01 2.21 -24.07
CA ASP A 195 -9.39 2.79 -25.25
C ASP A 195 -8.10 3.50 -24.87
N ARG A 196 -7.10 3.46 -25.76
CA ARG A 196 -5.86 4.22 -25.60
C ARG A 196 -6.11 5.69 -25.98
N PHE A 197 -5.99 6.60 -25.02
CA PHE A 197 -6.04 8.04 -25.31
C PHE A 197 -4.66 8.58 -25.69
N CYS A 198 -4.61 9.59 -26.56
CA CYS A 198 -3.34 10.22 -26.97
C CYS A 198 -2.81 11.18 -25.91
N ALA A 199 -1.50 11.24 -25.71
CA ALA A 199 -0.86 12.30 -24.94
C ALA A 199 -0.81 13.62 -25.73
N ALA A 200 -0.66 14.74 -25.03
CA ALA A 200 -0.64 16.08 -25.64
C ALA A 200 0.45 16.26 -26.72
N ASN A 201 1.53 15.46 -26.66
CA ASN A 201 2.68 15.53 -27.55
C ASN A 201 2.65 14.47 -28.67
N ASP A 202 1.61 13.62 -28.72
CA ASP A 202 1.51 12.56 -29.73
C ASP A 202 0.92 13.12 -31.03
N ASP A 203 1.55 12.81 -32.16
CA ASP A 203 1.06 13.17 -33.50
C ASP A 203 -0.25 12.43 -33.82
N GLU A 204 -1.26 13.19 -34.28
CA GLU A 204 -2.58 12.69 -34.66
C GLU A 204 -2.48 11.45 -35.57
N GLY A 205 -3.02 10.32 -35.10
CA GLY A 205 -3.19 9.10 -35.91
C GLY A 205 -1.94 8.26 -36.15
N SER A 206 -0.80 8.53 -35.50
CA SER A 206 0.45 7.78 -35.77
C SER A 206 0.54 6.41 -35.07
N GLU A 207 -0.20 6.15 -33.98
CA GLU A 207 -0.15 4.88 -33.24
C GLU A 207 -1.51 4.29 -32.77
N GLY A 208 -2.64 4.71 -33.37
CA GLY A 208 -3.96 4.15 -33.02
C GLY A 208 -4.53 4.57 -31.66
N CYS A 209 -4.04 5.69 -31.10
CA CYS A 209 -4.68 6.36 -29.96
C CYS A 209 -5.83 7.27 -30.43
N ARG A 210 -6.77 7.59 -29.53
CA ARG A 210 -7.93 8.48 -29.80
C ARG A 210 -7.92 9.70 -28.88
N ARG A 211 -8.57 10.80 -29.25
CA ARG A 211 -8.78 11.94 -28.34
C ARG A 211 -10.15 11.89 -27.67
N VAL A 212 -10.24 12.47 -26.47
CA VAL A 212 -11.52 12.61 -25.75
C VAL A 212 -12.46 13.48 -26.60
N GLY A 213 -13.62 12.93 -26.95
CA GLY A 213 -14.64 13.63 -27.75
C GLY A 213 -14.50 13.51 -29.26
N GLU A 214 -13.49 12.77 -29.77
CA GLU A 214 -13.35 12.45 -31.20
C GLU A 214 -14.52 11.59 -31.70
N ASP A 215 -14.99 10.66 -30.86
CA ASP A 215 -16.19 9.86 -31.13
C ASP A 215 -17.46 10.61 -30.69
N ALA A 216 -18.35 10.89 -31.65
CA ALA A 216 -19.69 11.39 -31.37
C ALA A 216 -20.58 10.24 -30.85
N GLY A 217 -20.51 9.90 -29.57
CA GLY A 217 -21.30 8.79 -29.04
C GLY A 217 -21.29 8.62 -27.52
N PRO A 218 -20.10 8.54 -26.88
CA PRO A 218 -20.02 8.27 -25.44
C PRO A 218 -20.62 9.38 -24.60
N SER A 219 -21.28 8.99 -23.51
CA SER A 219 -21.83 9.91 -22.52
C SER A 219 -20.77 10.34 -21.49
N VAL A 220 -19.80 9.45 -21.22
CA VAL A 220 -18.72 9.69 -20.26
C VAL A 220 -17.38 9.17 -20.79
N TYR A 221 -16.33 9.96 -20.57
CA TYR A 221 -14.94 9.53 -20.72
C TYR A 221 -14.21 9.58 -19.37
N LEU A 222 -13.31 8.64 -19.13
CA LEU A 222 -12.33 8.67 -18.05
C LEU A 222 -10.94 8.69 -18.69
N ALA A 223 -10.15 9.73 -18.43
CA ALA A 223 -8.81 9.90 -19.01
C ALA A 223 -7.79 10.30 -17.94
N GLU A 224 -6.59 9.71 -18.00
CA GLU A 224 -5.48 10.10 -17.11
C GLU A 224 -5.03 11.54 -17.42
N HIS A 225 -4.46 12.25 -16.45
CA HIS A 225 -4.02 13.64 -16.59
C HIS A 225 -3.10 13.85 -17.80
N ALA A 226 -2.23 12.88 -18.10
CA ALA A 226 -1.34 12.94 -19.26
C ALA A 226 -2.08 12.91 -20.62
N HIS A 227 -3.29 12.33 -20.64
CA HIS A 227 -4.17 12.19 -21.81
C HIS A 227 -5.42 13.09 -21.72
N ALA A 228 -5.52 13.88 -20.65
CA ALA A 228 -6.63 14.75 -20.37
C ALA A 228 -6.60 15.96 -21.31
N VAL A 229 -7.71 16.20 -22.00
CA VAL A 229 -7.88 17.38 -22.85
C VAL A 229 -8.20 18.59 -21.96
N ASP A 230 -7.58 19.73 -22.25
CA ASP A 230 -7.86 21.01 -21.57
C ASP A 230 -9.27 21.52 -21.90
N GLN A 231 -9.85 22.32 -20.99
CA GLN A 231 -11.26 22.72 -21.07
C GLN A 231 -11.66 23.44 -22.38
N GLU A 232 -10.70 24.06 -23.08
CA GLU A 232 -10.97 24.81 -24.32
C GLU A 232 -11.34 23.89 -25.49
N ASP A 233 -10.78 22.68 -25.56
CA ASP A 233 -11.03 21.71 -26.64
C ASP A 233 -12.24 20.79 -26.34
N ALA A 234 -12.64 20.67 -25.08
CA ALA A 234 -13.71 19.78 -24.62
C ALA A 234 -15.10 20.47 -24.54
N GLY A 235 -15.42 21.45 -25.40
CA GLY A 235 -16.59 22.34 -25.28
C GLY A 235 -17.96 21.66 -25.06
N GLN A 236 -18.11 20.38 -25.41
CA GLN A 236 -19.33 19.58 -25.20
C GLN A 236 -19.37 18.77 -23.89
N TYR A 237 -18.27 18.70 -23.15
CA TYR A 237 -18.13 17.90 -21.94
C TYR A 237 -17.82 18.78 -20.72
N ARG A 238 -18.13 18.27 -19.53
CA ARG A 238 -17.77 18.85 -18.23
C ARG A 238 -16.70 17.97 -17.61
N LYS A 239 -15.54 18.56 -17.29
CA LYS A 239 -14.41 17.93 -16.61
C LYS A 239 -14.65 17.96 -15.09
N ASP A 240 -14.77 16.79 -14.47
CA ASP A 240 -14.88 16.57 -13.03
C ASP A 240 -13.59 15.85 -12.54
N GLY A 241 -13.01 16.26 -11.41
CA GLY A 241 -11.72 15.75 -10.88
C GLY A 241 -10.89 16.85 -10.19
N PRO A 242 -9.60 16.60 -9.88
CA PRO A 242 -8.88 15.35 -10.11
C PRO A 242 -9.31 14.22 -9.16
N MET A 243 -9.34 13.00 -9.68
CA MET A 243 -9.42 11.77 -8.90
C MET A 243 -8.06 11.07 -8.93
N ARG A 244 -7.70 10.37 -7.87
CA ARG A 244 -6.40 9.70 -7.77
C ARG A 244 -6.47 8.36 -8.48
N ASN A 245 -5.53 8.04 -9.35
CA ASN A 245 -5.23 6.68 -9.78
C ASN A 245 -3.96 6.23 -9.07
N LEU A 246 -4.02 5.13 -8.33
CA LEU A 246 -2.83 4.57 -7.71
C LEU A 246 -2.03 3.87 -8.80
N LEU A 247 -0.96 4.54 -9.24
CA LEU A 247 -0.01 3.92 -10.14
C LEU A 247 0.62 2.74 -9.41
N TRP A 248 0.71 1.64 -10.15
CA TRP A 248 1.46 0.46 -9.76
C TRP A 248 2.86 0.88 -9.31
N TYR A 249 3.35 0.21 -8.26
CA TYR A 249 4.62 0.52 -7.58
C TYR A 249 5.65 1.10 -8.56
N PRO A 250 6.27 2.27 -8.31
CA PRO A 250 7.34 2.72 -9.16
C PRO A 250 8.38 1.59 -9.18
N GLU A 251 8.59 1.00 -10.35
CA GLU A 251 9.36 -0.24 -10.58
C GLU A 251 10.81 -0.16 -10.09
N THR A 252 11.19 0.99 -9.56
CA THR A 252 12.51 1.32 -9.10
C THR A 252 12.42 2.07 -7.78
N TYR A 253 12.78 1.39 -6.68
CA TYR A 253 13.34 2.06 -5.52
C TYR A 253 14.63 2.76 -5.97
N ARG A 254 14.60 4.08 -6.10
CA ARG A 254 15.73 4.90 -6.56
C ARG A 254 16.26 5.75 -5.42
N ARG A 255 17.56 6.01 -5.42
CA ARG A 255 18.08 7.17 -4.71
C ARG A 255 17.49 8.44 -5.35
N PRO A 256 17.18 9.50 -4.59
CA PRO A 256 16.65 10.73 -5.17
C PRO A 256 17.54 11.24 -6.31
N GLY A 257 16.96 11.44 -7.50
CA GLY A 257 17.67 11.94 -8.70
C GLY A 257 18.51 10.89 -9.48
N GLU A 258 18.38 9.59 -9.19
CA GLU A 258 19.16 8.53 -9.83
C GLU A 258 18.56 8.08 -11.20
N SER A 259 19.40 8.02 -12.24
CA SER A 259 19.11 7.33 -13.52
C SER A 259 19.94 6.05 -13.64
N ARG A 260 19.32 4.89 -13.41
CA ARG A 260 19.99 3.57 -13.43
C ARG A 260 20.23 3.00 -14.83
N ALA A 261 19.55 3.53 -15.85
CA ALA A 261 19.71 3.08 -17.24
C ALA A 261 21.16 3.29 -17.73
N ASP A 262 21.86 4.29 -17.19
CA ASP A 262 23.18 4.72 -17.68
C ASP A 262 24.35 4.34 -16.74
N THR A 263 24.09 3.64 -15.63
CA THR A 263 25.11 3.34 -14.61
C THR A 263 25.38 1.84 -14.49
N GLY A 264 26.65 1.44 -14.49
CA GLY A 264 27.04 0.03 -14.29
C GLY A 264 26.74 -0.48 -12.87
N MET A 265 26.38 -1.76 -12.75
CA MET A 265 25.95 -2.42 -11.50
C MET A 265 26.85 -2.14 -10.28
N TRP A 266 28.17 -2.24 -10.43
CA TRP A 266 29.12 -2.02 -9.31
C TRP A 266 29.14 -0.58 -8.82
N ARG A 267 28.92 0.37 -9.73
CA ARG A 267 28.82 1.79 -9.39
C ARG A 267 27.52 2.07 -8.65
N GLN A 268 26.41 1.51 -9.11
CA GLN A 268 25.12 1.59 -8.41
C GLN A 268 25.24 1.09 -6.96
N LEU A 269 25.87 -0.08 -6.76
CA LEU A 269 26.03 -0.69 -5.43
C LEU A 269 26.89 0.16 -4.49
N ASN A 270 27.98 0.74 -4.99
CA ASN A 270 28.84 1.61 -4.19
C ASN A 270 28.12 2.89 -3.77
N GLU A 271 27.38 3.50 -4.67
CA GLU A 271 26.67 4.72 -4.37
C GLU A 271 25.43 4.47 -3.48
N ASP A 272 24.79 3.30 -3.57
CA ASP A 272 23.75 2.84 -2.63
C ASP A 272 24.30 2.69 -1.21
N VAL A 273 25.48 2.06 -1.07
CA VAL A 273 26.15 1.91 0.23
C VAL A 273 26.59 3.27 0.81
N ALA A 274 27.09 4.17 -0.04
CA ALA A 274 27.47 5.52 0.37
C ALA A 274 26.24 6.31 0.87
N PHE A 275 25.14 6.27 0.13
CA PHE A 275 23.89 6.92 0.52
C PHE A 275 23.34 6.36 1.84
N PHE A 276 23.35 5.04 2.02
CA PHE A 276 22.91 4.42 3.28
C PHE A 276 23.77 4.88 4.46
N ARG A 277 25.10 4.91 4.28
CA ARG A 277 26.03 5.37 5.31
C ARG A 277 25.79 6.82 5.69
N GLU A 278 25.60 7.70 4.71
CA GLU A 278 25.32 9.13 4.97
C GLU A 278 23.99 9.33 5.67
N THR A 279 22.97 8.55 5.30
CA THR A 279 21.63 8.62 5.88
C THR A 279 21.61 8.10 7.31
N ALA A 280 22.32 7.02 7.61
CA ALA A 280 22.34 6.40 8.93
C ALA A 280 23.10 7.24 9.99
N VAL A 281 24.05 8.07 9.57
CA VAL A 281 24.89 8.87 10.48
C VAL A 281 24.28 10.23 10.81
N ASP A 282 23.45 10.79 9.92
CA ASP A 282 22.78 12.07 10.15
C ASP A 282 21.38 11.85 10.75
N PRO A 283 21.12 12.28 12.01
CA PRO A 283 19.83 12.08 12.67
C PRO A 283 18.64 12.68 11.93
N LYS A 284 18.83 13.79 11.21
CA LYS A 284 17.76 14.45 10.45
C LYS A 284 17.46 13.66 9.17
N LYS A 285 18.50 13.19 8.47
CA LYS A 285 18.33 12.33 7.28
C LYS A 285 17.76 10.98 7.66
N LEU A 286 18.20 10.38 8.76
CA LEU A 286 17.65 9.13 9.27
C LEU A 286 16.16 9.29 9.61
N ARG A 287 15.78 10.38 10.29
CA ARG A 287 14.38 10.68 10.59
C ARG A 287 13.57 10.87 9.32
N SER A 288 14.07 11.65 8.36
CA SER A 288 13.40 11.84 7.06
C SER A 288 13.28 10.53 6.27
N ALA A 289 14.32 9.69 6.28
CA ALA A 289 14.29 8.37 5.66
C ALA A 289 13.33 7.41 6.37
N LEU A 290 13.22 7.46 7.70
CA LEU A 290 12.22 6.69 8.44
C LEU A 290 10.81 7.22 8.20
N GLU A 291 10.62 8.54 8.12
CA GLU A 291 9.35 9.16 7.73
C GLU A 291 8.98 8.81 6.27
N TYR A 292 9.95 8.63 5.38
CA TYR A 292 9.76 8.13 4.02
C TYR A 292 9.42 6.63 3.97
N VAL A 293 10.18 5.79 4.68
CA VAL A 293 10.02 4.32 4.66
C VAL A 293 8.79 3.86 5.44
N ILE A 294 8.53 4.48 6.59
CA ILE A 294 7.45 4.07 7.53
C ILE A 294 6.18 4.88 7.29
N ALA A 295 6.29 6.20 7.15
CA ALA A 295 5.13 7.10 7.05
C ALA A 295 4.86 7.60 5.62
N ARG A 296 5.70 7.22 4.64
CA ARG A 296 5.59 7.54 3.22
C ARG A 296 5.30 9.02 2.91
N ARG A 297 5.74 9.95 3.77
CA ARG A 297 5.60 11.39 3.54
C ARG A 297 6.49 11.80 2.38
N GLN A 298 5.87 11.97 1.21
CA GLN A 298 6.54 12.47 0.02
C GLN A 298 5.79 13.71 -0.43
N GLU A 299 6.40 14.86 -0.17
CA GLU A 299 5.92 16.17 -0.63
C GLU A 299 6.11 16.35 -2.16
N SER A 300 6.18 15.25 -2.92
CA SER A 300 6.13 15.25 -4.38
C SER A 300 5.32 14.05 -4.86
N ASP A 301 4.26 14.29 -5.64
CA ASP A 301 3.24 13.38 -6.21
C ASP A 301 3.77 12.29 -7.17
N TRP A 302 4.79 11.53 -6.78
CA TRP A 302 5.35 10.43 -7.58
C TRP A 302 4.55 9.11 -7.49
N PHE A 303 3.47 9.04 -6.70
CA PHE A 303 2.72 7.79 -6.41
C PHE A 303 1.25 7.84 -6.83
N THR A 304 0.77 8.99 -7.28
CA THR A 304 -0.62 9.15 -7.70
C THR A 304 -0.62 9.76 -9.09
N ALA A 305 -1.05 8.98 -10.08
CA ALA A 305 -1.59 9.59 -11.27
C ALA A 305 -2.91 10.27 -10.90
N GLU A 306 -3.27 11.30 -11.64
CA GLU A 306 -4.60 11.86 -11.56
C GLU A 306 -5.38 11.44 -12.80
N TYR A 307 -6.67 11.23 -12.67
CA TYR A 307 -7.56 11.10 -13.82
C TYR A 307 -8.76 12.02 -13.67
N TYR A 308 -9.40 12.27 -14.80
CA TYR A 308 -10.55 13.15 -14.90
C TYR A 308 -11.70 12.43 -15.56
N GLN A 309 -12.91 12.76 -15.11
CA GLN A 309 -14.15 12.31 -15.71
C GLN A 309 -14.72 13.42 -16.57
N TYR A 310 -15.01 13.10 -17.83
CA TYR A 310 -15.61 14.02 -18.79
C TYR A 310 -17.03 13.58 -19.08
N THR A 311 -18.02 14.30 -18.56
CA THR A 311 -19.44 13.98 -18.77
C THR A 311 -20.04 14.90 -19.82
N LYS A 312 -20.80 14.36 -20.78
CA LYS A 312 -21.44 15.17 -21.82
C LYS A 312 -22.41 16.19 -21.19
N ARG A 313 -22.31 17.46 -21.59
CA ARG A 313 -23.21 18.50 -21.10
C ARG A 313 -24.64 18.21 -21.60
N PRO A 314 -25.67 18.40 -20.77
CA PRO A 314 -27.04 18.31 -21.25
C PRO A 314 -27.23 19.36 -22.35
N SER A 315 -27.68 18.93 -23.52
CA SER A 315 -28.06 19.82 -24.61
C SER A 315 -29.10 20.81 -24.07
N ALA A 316 -28.87 22.11 -24.25
CA ALA A 316 -29.82 23.16 -23.88
C ALA A 316 -31.08 23.05 -24.74
N GLY A 317 -31.97 22.13 -24.39
CA GLY A 317 -33.25 21.89 -25.02
C GLY A 317 -34.30 22.83 -24.44
N ILE A 318 -34.59 23.90 -25.20
CA ILE A 318 -35.90 24.56 -25.38
C ILE A 318 -36.85 24.44 -24.18
N LYS A 319 -36.96 25.53 -23.39
CA LYS A 319 -38.13 25.77 -22.54
C LYS A 319 -39.38 25.82 -23.43
N GLY A 320 -40.02 24.67 -23.63
CA GLY A 320 -41.35 24.57 -24.21
C GLY A 320 -42.36 25.22 -23.26
N SER A 321 -42.80 26.41 -23.64
CA SER A 321 -43.99 27.07 -23.11
C SER A 321 -45.18 26.12 -23.19
N ILE A 322 -45.71 25.69 -22.05
CA ILE A 322 -47.08 25.18 -21.95
C ILE A 322 -47.89 26.27 -21.23
N ARG A 323 -48.73 26.95 -22.02
CA ARG A 323 -49.93 27.64 -21.53
C ARG A 323 -51.04 26.62 -21.35
#